data_AF-A0A928FM88-F1
#
_entry.id   AF-A0A928FM88-F1
#
_cell.length_a   1.000
_cell.length_b   1.000
_cell.length_c   1.000
_cell.angle_alpha   90.00
_cell.angle_beta   90.00
_cell.angle_gamma   90.00
#
_symmetry.space_group_name_H-M   'P 1'
#
loop_
_entity.id
_entity.type
_entity.pdbx_description
1 polymer ?
#
loop_
_entity_poly.entity_id
_entity_poly.type
_entity_poly.pdbx_seq_one_letter_code
_entity_poly.pdbx_strand_id
1 'polypeptide(L)'
;MFNFGFLLATSGSLLSIGMIVLLFVFLYFFMIRPQKKQEKKDAEMRDGLEVGDEVTTIGGIIGKVVSIKGETFVLETTKDKTKIRFLKGAIRTVDVKAADVAAQIMEANKEAEEPAEEEAKKQ
;
A
#
# COMPACT_ATOMS: atom_id res chain seq x y z
N MET A 1 -47.99 -46.54 -16.33
CA MET A 1 -46.85 -46.65 -15.40
C MET A 1 -46.35 -45.23 -15.16
N PHE A 2 -46.76 -44.62 -14.04
CA PHE A 2 -46.46 -43.21 -13.74
C PHE A 2 -45.01 -43.09 -13.22
N ASN A 3 -44.25 -42.17 -13.81
CA ASN A 3 -42.86 -41.89 -13.50
C ASN A 3 -42.70 -41.32 -12.07
N PHE A 4 -42.59 -42.20 -11.07
CA PHE A 4 -42.38 -41.81 -9.67
C PHE A 4 -40.91 -41.50 -9.35
N GLY A 5 -39.95 -41.97 -10.16
CA GLY A 5 -38.52 -41.70 -9.99
C GLY A 5 -38.04 -40.32 -10.44
N PHE A 6 -38.72 -39.72 -11.43
CA PHE A 6 -38.33 -38.42 -11.98
C PHE A 6 -38.64 -37.25 -11.03
N LEU A 7 -39.69 -37.36 -10.20
CA LEU A 7 -40.06 -36.31 -9.24
C LEU A 7 -39.15 -36.30 -8.00
N LEU A 8 -38.59 -37.46 -7.58
CA LEU A 8 -37.61 -37.55 -6.49
C LEU A 8 -36.18 -37.16 -6.94
N ALA A 9 -35.84 -37.43 -8.21
CA ALA A 9 -34.57 -36.98 -8.81
C ALA A 9 -34.58 -35.48 -9.12
N THR A 10 -35.72 -34.91 -9.52
CA THR A 10 -35.86 -33.47 -9.79
C THR A 10 -35.86 -32.64 -8.50
N SER A 11 -36.41 -33.14 -7.39
CA SER A 11 -36.31 -32.45 -6.09
C SER A 11 -34.88 -32.44 -5.53
N GLY A 12 -34.14 -33.55 -5.69
CA GLY A 12 -32.71 -33.60 -5.39
C GLY A 12 -31.86 -32.71 -6.32
N SER A 13 -32.22 -32.64 -7.60
CA SER A 13 -31.50 -31.84 -8.62
C SER A 13 -31.74 -30.33 -8.48
N LEU A 14 -32.94 -29.89 -8.08
CA LEU A 14 -33.22 -28.49 -7.76
C LEU A 14 -32.51 -28.04 -6.48
N LEU A 15 -32.44 -28.91 -5.46
CA LEU A 15 -31.60 -28.66 -4.28
C LEU A 15 -30.11 -28.61 -4.63
N SER A 16 -29.65 -29.46 -5.55
CA SER A 16 -28.27 -29.47 -6.05
C SER A 16 -27.90 -28.21 -6.82
N ILE A 17 -28.80 -27.75 -7.71
CA ILE A 17 -28.65 -26.51 -8.47
C ILE A 17 -28.69 -25.29 -7.54
N GLY A 18 -29.61 -25.27 -6.56
CA GLY A 18 -29.66 -24.23 -5.54
C GLY A 18 -28.38 -24.15 -4.72
N MET A 19 -27.81 -25.28 -4.31
CA MET A 19 -26.55 -25.35 -3.56
C MET A 19 -25.35 -24.87 -4.39
N ILE A 20 -25.31 -25.19 -5.70
CA ILE A 20 -24.30 -24.69 -6.63
C ILE A 20 -24.41 -23.17 -6.84
N VAL A 21 -25.62 -22.65 -7.05
CA VAL A 21 -25.84 -21.20 -7.21
C VAL A 21 -25.43 -20.46 -5.94
N LEU A 22 -25.77 -21.00 -4.77
CA LEU A 22 -25.40 -20.41 -3.47
C LEU A 22 -23.89 -20.39 -3.28
N LEU A 23 -23.17 -21.45 -3.67
CA LEU A 23 -21.71 -21.49 -3.65
C LEU A 23 -21.09 -20.44 -4.59
N PHE A 24 -21.60 -20.30 -5.83
CA PHE A 24 -21.13 -19.27 -6.76
C PHE A 24 -21.35 -17.86 -6.24
N VAL A 25 -22.50 -17.59 -5.62
CA VAL A 25 -22.79 -16.30 -4.97
C VAL A 25 -21.83 -16.05 -3.80
N PHE A 26 -21.56 -17.07 -2.98
CA PHE A 26 -20.61 -16.96 -1.87
C PHE A 26 -19.18 -16.69 -2.36
N LEU A 27 -18.71 -17.42 -3.38
CA LEU A 27 -17.39 -17.24 -3.98
C LEU A 27 -17.26 -15.86 -4.65
N TYR A 28 -18.28 -15.43 -5.39
CA TYR A 28 -18.32 -14.10 -6.03
C TYR A 28 -18.24 -12.98 -4.98
N PHE A 29 -19.05 -13.08 -3.93
CA PHE A 29 -19.08 -12.08 -2.86
C PHE A 29 -17.80 -12.07 -2.03
N PHE A 30 -17.27 -13.25 -1.71
CA PHE A 30 -16.04 -13.40 -0.93
C PHE A 30 -14.78 -13.07 -1.72
N MET A 31 -14.78 -13.10 -3.06
CA MET A 31 -13.63 -12.70 -3.88
C MET A 31 -13.64 -11.20 -4.22
N ILE A 32 -14.80 -10.63 -4.56
CA ILE A 32 -14.91 -9.21 -4.93
C ILE A 32 -14.69 -8.27 -3.75
N ARG A 33 -15.19 -8.66 -2.56
CA ARG A 33 -15.05 -7.83 -1.34
C ARG A 33 -13.59 -7.63 -0.91
N PRO A 34 -12.72 -8.65 -0.85
CA PRO A 34 -11.30 -8.47 -0.51
C PRO A 34 -10.48 -7.87 -1.66
N GLN A 35 -10.79 -8.15 -2.93
CA GLN A 35 -10.04 -7.59 -4.06
C GLN A 35 -10.11 -6.07 -4.11
N LYS A 36 -11.31 -5.48 -3.98
CA LYS A 36 -11.48 -4.02 -3.96
C LYS A 36 -10.73 -3.33 -2.82
N LYS A 37 -10.41 -4.05 -1.73
CA LYS A 37 -9.63 -3.50 -0.60
C LYS A 37 -8.12 -3.52 -0.89
N GLN A 38 -7.64 -4.47 -1.69
CA GLN A 38 -6.22 -4.51 -2.11
C GLN A 38 -5.94 -3.47 -3.20
N GLU A 39 -6.81 -3.37 -4.21
CA GLU A 39 -6.66 -2.37 -5.28
C GLU A 39 -6.61 -0.93 -4.74
N LYS A 40 -7.42 -0.62 -3.71
CA LYS A 40 -7.40 0.68 -3.05
C LYS A 40 -6.09 0.95 -2.31
N LYS A 41 -5.55 -0.05 -1.60
CA LYS A 41 -4.27 0.09 -0.91
C LYS A 41 -3.13 0.31 -1.88
N ASP A 42 -3.15 -0.39 -3.02
CA ASP A 42 -2.12 -0.24 -4.05
C ASP A 42 -2.20 1.13 -4.74
N ALA A 43 -3.40 1.70 -4.87
CA ALA A 43 -3.57 3.07 -5.33
C ALA A 43 -3.10 4.10 -4.28
N GLU A 44 -3.49 3.94 -3.03
CA GLU A 44 -3.09 4.82 -1.92
C GLU A 44 -1.56 4.83 -1.72
N MET A 45 -0.89 3.68 -1.85
CA MET A 45 0.58 3.61 -1.78
C MET A 45 1.26 4.29 -2.96
N ARG A 46 0.61 4.43 -4.12
CA ARG A 46 1.16 5.13 -5.31
C ARG A 46 1.00 6.64 -5.23
N ASP A 47 -0.06 7.09 -4.56
CA ASP A 47 -0.41 8.50 -4.41
C ASP A 47 0.31 9.15 -3.22
N GLY A 48 0.61 8.38 -2.17
CA GLY A 48 1.31 8.85 -0.97
C GLY A 48 2.84 8.86 -1.05
N LEU A 49 3.43 8.71 -2.24
CA LEU A 49 4.88 8.75 -2.42
C LEU A 49 5.37 10.19 -2.58
N GLU A 50 6.36 10.55 -1.78
CA GLU A 50 6.99 11.86 -1.79
C GLU A 50 8.45 11.79 -2.21
N VAL A 51 8.97 12.91 -2.73
CA VAL A 51 10.40 13.04 -3.02
C VAL A 51 11.14 13.11 -1.69
N GLY A 52 12.05 12.16 -1.47
CA GLY A 52 12.79 12.05 -0.21
C GLY A 52 12.49 10.77 0.56
N ASP A 53 11.46 10.01 0.19
CA ASP A 53 11.12 8.75 0.83
C ASP A 53 12.21 7.70 0.64
N GLU A 54 12.49 6.94 1.69
CA GLU A 54 13.29 5.72 1.61
C GLU A 54 12.36 4.53 1.38
N VAL A 55 12.57 3.82 0.28
CA VAL A 55 11.68 2.75 -0.15
C VAL A 55 12.46 1.47 -0.44
N THR A 56 11.84 0.35 -0.05
CA THR A 56 12.29 -0.98 -0.43
C THR A 56 11.44 -1.49 -1.59
N THR A 57 12.11 -1.78 -2.70
CA THR A 57 11.49 -2.38 -3.88
C THR A 57 11.21 -3.87 -3.67
N ILE A 58 10.34 -4.47 -4.50
CA ILE A 58 10.00 -5.91 -4.44
C ILE A 58 11.24 -6.81 -4.54
N GLY A 59 12.27 -6.38 -5.28
CA GLY A 59 13.54 -7.08 -5.44
C GLY A 59 14.53 -6.93 -4.28
N GLY A 60 14.14 -6.26 -3.18
CA GLY A 60 15.01 -6.04 -2.02
C GLY A 60 16.04 -4.91 -2.19
N ILE A 61 15.90 -4.08 -3.24
CA ILE A 61 16.74 -2.89 -3.43
C ILE A 61 16.17 -1.77 -2.56
N ILE A 62 17.02 -1.22 -1.71
CA ILE A 62 16.73 -0.10 -0.81
C ILE A 62 17.37 1.16 -1.39
N GLY A 63 16.62 2.26 -1.42
CA GLY A 63 17.16 3.55 -1.79
C GLY A 63 16.17 4.69 -1.64
N LYS A 64 16.62 5.89 -1.99
CA LYS A 64 15.88 7.13 -1.79
C LYS A 64 15.19 7.60 -3.08
N VAL A 65 13.96 8.08 -2.97
CA VAL A 65 13.22 8.65 -4.10
C VAL A 65 13.72 10.07 -4.39
N VAL A 66 14.27 10.28 -5.59
CA VAL A 66 14.85 11.58 -6.01
C VAL A 66 13.90 12.37 -6.90
N SER A 67 13.08 11.69 -7.69
CA SER A 67 12.07 12.35 -8.52
C SER A 67 10.92 11.41 -8.81
N ILE A 68 9.72 11.97 -8.89
CA ILE A 68 8.49 11.25 -9.25
C ILE A 68 7.96 11.85 -10.55
N LYS A 69 7.68 11.00 -11.54
CA LYS A 69 7.13 11.37 -12.85
C LYS A 69 5.98 10.44 -13.22
N GLY A 70 4.75 10.91 -13.02
CA GLY A 70 3.54 10.16 -13.35
C GLY A 70 3.51 8.80 -12.65
N GLU A 71 3.56 7.72 -13.43
CA GLU A 71 3.57 6.34 -12.93
C GLU A 71 4.97 5.78 -12.63
N THR A 72 6.03 6.56 -12.83
CA THR A 72 7.42 6.15 -12.56
C THR A 72 8.07 7.04 -11.52
N PHE A 73 9.04 6.49 -10.79
CA PHE A 73 9.90 7.25 -9.91
C PHE A 73 11.35 6.86 -10.14
N VAL A 74 12.27 7.74 -9.76
CA VAL A 74 13.71 7.51 -9.83
C VAL A 74 14.20 7.27 -8.42
N LEU A 75 14.74 6.07 -8.21
CA LEU A 75 15.40 5.67 -6.98
C LEU A 75 16.90 5.87 -7.13
N GLU A 76 17.52 6.41 -6.10
CA GLU A 76 18.97 6.52 -5.97
C GLU A 76 19.44 5.56 -4.88
N THR A 77 20.32 4.63 -5.26
CA THR A 77 20.95 3.70 -4.33
C THR A 77 22.00 4.42 -3.50
N THR A 78 21.96 4.26 -2.17
CA THR A 78 22.81 4.99 -1.22
C THR A 78 24.31 4.80 -1.44
N LYS A 79 24.74 3.63 -1.93
CA LYS A 79 26.17 3.29 -2.09
C LYS A 79 26.78 3.87 -3.37
N ASP A 80 26.12 3.66 -4.51
CA ASP A 80 26.71 3.92 -5.83
C ASP A 80 26.10 5.15 -6.52
N LYS A 81 25.13 5.82 -5.88
CA LYS A 81 24.33 6.94 -6.43
C LYS A 81 23.73 6.66 -7.80
N THR A 82 23.55 5.38 -8.13
CA THR A 82 22.98 4.94 -9.40
C THR A 82 21.51 5.31 -9.40
N LYS A 83 21.09 6.07 -10.42
CA LYS A 83 19.71 6.49 -10.62
C LYS A 83 19.00 5.49 -11.51
N ILE A 84 18.08 4.73 -10.92
CA ILE A 84 17.31 3.71 -11.63
C ILE A 84 15.84 4.13 -11.62
N ARG A 85 15.20 4.01 -12.78
CA ARG A 85 13.76 4.30 -12.92
C ARG A 85 12.96 3.05 -12.61
N PHE A 86 12.04 3.15 -11.67
CA PHE A 86 11.10 2.11 -11.30
C PHE A 86 9.66 2.56 -11.58
N LEU A 87 8.78 1.59 -11.80
CA LEU A 87 7.34 1.80 -11.80
C LEU A 87 6.86 1.95 -10.35
N LYS A 88 5.89 2.84 -10.08
CA LYS A 88 5.34 3.00 -8.72
C LYS A 88 4.76 1.70 -8.14
N GLY A 89 4.32 0.77 -9.00
CA GLY A 89 3.87 -0.57 -8.57
C GLY A 89 4.99 -1.52 -8.10
N ALA A 90 6.26 -1.14 -8.23
CA ALA A 90 7.41 -1.96 -7.81
C ALA A 90 7.85 -1.70 -6.36
N ILE A 91 7.11 -0.88 -5.62
CA ILE A 91 7.39 -0.57 -4.21
C ILE A 91 6.70 -1.61 -3.34
N ARG A 92 7.47 -2.22 -2.43
CA ARG A 92 6.97 -3.20 -1.47
C ARG A 92 6.61 -2.52 -0.15
N THR A 93 7.51 -1.67 0.35
CA THR A 93 7.32 -0.88 1.57
C THR A 93 7.96 0.50 1.41
N VAL A 94 7.34 1.49 2.07
CA VAL A 94 7.95 2.80 2.32
C VAL A 94 8.45 2.75 3.75
N ASP A 95 9.77 2.74 3.92
CA ASP A 95 10.41 2.47 5.22
C ASP A 95 10.54 3.77 6.04
N VAL A 96 10.77 4.90 5.35
CA VAL A 96 10.79 6.23 5.95
C VAL A 96 10.04 7.20 5.03
N LYS A 97 8.95 7.80 5.54
CA LYS A 97 8.26 8.88 4.83
C LYS A 97 8.95 10.21 5.11
N ALA A 98 9.11 11.03 4.08
CA ALA A 98 9.65 12.38 4.18
C ALA A 98 8.86 13.25 5.19
N ALA A 99 7.54 13.07 5.26
CA ALA A 99 6.67 13.74 6.22
C ALA A 99 7.02 13.46 7.71
N ASP A 100 7.45 12.23 8.04
CA ASP A 100 7.78 11.85 9.42
C ASP A 100 9.13 12.42 9.86
N VAL A 101 10.08 12.54 8.92
CA VAL A 101 11.37 13.19 9.15
C VAL A 101 11.21 14.70 9.31
N ALA A 102 10.32 15.32 8.52
CA ALA A 102 10.02 16.75 8.65
C ALA A 102 9.37 17.10 10.00
N ALA A 103 8.48 16.23 10.51
CA ALA A 103 7.86 16.42 11.82
C ALA A 103 8.89 16.36 12.97
N GLN A 104 9.85 15.44 12.90
CA GLN A 104 10.90 15.31 13.92
C GLN A 104 11.89 16.48 13.91
N ILE A 105 12.21 17.04 12.74
CA ILE A 105 13.09 18.22 12.62
C ILE A 105 12.39 19.49 13.14
N MET A 106 11.09 19.63 12.93
CA MET A 106 10.31 20.77 13.42
C MET A 106 10.12 20.76 14.95
N GLU A 107 10.07 19.59 15.58
CA GLU A 107 9.99 19.46 17.04
C GLU A 107 11.36 19.77 17.69
N ALA A 108 12.47 19.28 17.10
CA ALA A 108 13.82 19.56 17.58
C ALA A 108 14.25 21.04 17.44
N ASN A 109 13.74 21.77 16.45
CA ASN A 109 14.11 23.17 16.24
C ASN A 109 13.31 24.18 17.10
N LYS A 110 12.30 23.72 17.86
CA LYS A 110 11.56 24.54 18.84
C LYS A 110 12.23 24.62 20.21
N GLU A 111 13.12 23.70 20.55
CA GLU A 111 13.81 23.67 21.85
C GLU A 111 15.18 24.38 21.84
N ALA A 112 15.68 24.81 20.68
CA ALA A 112 17.03 25.38 20.55
C ALA A 112 17.09 26.94 20.58
N GLU A 113 15.96 27.64 20.68
CA GLU A 113 15.93 29.13 20.65
C GLU A 113 15.87 29.81 22.03
N GLU A 114 15.89 29.10 23.17
CA GLU A 114 15.73 29.72 24.50
C GLU A 114 16.94 29.81 25.47
N PRO A 115 18.21 29.40 25.19
CA PRO A 115 19.28 29.62 26.18
C PRO A 115 20.35 30.67 25.80
N ALA A 116 20.18 31.48 24.76
CA ALA A 116 21.28 32.33 24.26
C ALA A 116 21.25 33.82 24.66
N GLU A 117 20.24 34.32 25.39
CA GLU A 117 20.14 35.76 25.71
C GLU A 117 20.33 36.14 27.20
N GLU A 118 20.72 35.22 28.09
CA GLU A 118 20.95 35.51 29.53
C GLU A 118 22.43 35.54 29.99
N GLU A 119 23.43 35.62 29.10
CA GLU A 119 24.84 35.79 29.51
C GLU A 119 25.51 37.11 29.08
N ALA A 120 24.80 38.03 28.43
CA ALA A 120 25.39 39.30 27.98
C ALA A 120 25.17 40.51 28.91
N LYS A 121 24.84 40.32 30.21
CA LYS A 121 24.62 41.45 31.15
C LYS A 121 25.42 41.41 32.47
N LYS A 122 26.47 40.60 32.55
CA LYS A 122 27.46 40.68 33.65
C LYS A 122 28.89 40.69 33.10
N GLN A 123 29.25 41.78 32.44
CA GLN A 123 30.61 42.32 32.46
C GLN A 123 30.53 43.83 32.55
#